data_AF-A0A7V5AB22-F1
#
_entry.id   AF-A0A7V5AB22-F1
#
_cell.length_a   1.000
_cell.length_b   1.000
_cell.length_c   1.000
_cell.angle_alpha   90.00
_cell.angle_beta   90.00
_cell.angle_gamma   90.00
#
_symmetry.space_group_name_H-M   'P 1'
#
loop_
_entity.id
_entity.type
_entity.pdbx_description
1 polymer ?
#
loop_
_entity_poly.entity_id
_entity_poly.type
_entity_poly.pdbx_seq_one_letter_code
_entity_poly.pdbx_strand_id
1 'polypeptide(L)'
;MGKMTLAEAKELFRIFCQSRGLAKRTLEIYGEAILELERFLGGPDAPLPSRADLQRFSAYLLYERNLKPTTVSIKLRAIRSFLNFLLREGLIEENPMHGLPLPKVPKKFPRILTPDQVAALLRA
;
A
#
# COMPACT_ATOMS: atom_id res chain seq x y z
N MET A 1 -29.27 -2.95 -4.12
CA MET A 1 -28.04 -2.16 -4.22
C MET A 1 -26.88 -3.10 -3.94
N GLY A 2 -26.12 -3.49 -4.96
CA GLY A 2 -25.02 -4.45 -4.79
C GLY A 2 -23.94 -3.88 -3.90
N LYS A 3 -23.37 -4.68 -2.99
CA LYS A 3 -22.19 -4.28 -2.21
C LYS A 3 -21.03 -4.10 -3.18
N MET A 4 -20.35 -2.95 -3.13
CA MET A 4 -19.17 -2.68 -3.95
C MET A 4 -18.09 -3.74 -3.69
N THR A 5 -17.58 -4.30 -4.78
CA THR A 5 -16.47 -5.26 -4.76
C THR A 5 -15.12 -4.55 -4.70
N LEU A 6 -14.09 -5.26 -4.27
CA LEU A 6 -12.74 -4.73 -4.24
C LEU A 6 -12.21 -4.42 -5.65
N ALA A 7 -12.61 -5.20 -6.67
CA ALA A 7 -12.24 -4.94 -8.06
C ALA A 7 -12.80 -3.62 -8.59
N GLU A 8 -14.07 -3.33 -8.33
CA GLU A 8 -14.72 -2.07 -8.70
C GLU A 8 -14.03 -0.88 -8.00
N ALA A 9 -13.81 -1.00 -6.69
CA ALA A 9 -13.14 0.04 -5.91
C ALA A 9 -11.70 0.30 -6.40
N LYS A 10 -10.95 -0.78 -6.69
CA LYS A 10 -9.60 -0.72 -7.25
C LYS A 10 -9.57 0.04 -8.57
N GLU A 11 -10.54 -0.21 -9.45
CA GLU A 11 -10.61 0.44 -10.76
C GLU A 11 -10.92 1.94 -10.64
N LEU A 12 -11.85 2.32 -9.77
CA LEU A 12 -12.12 3.74 -9.48
C LEU A 12 -10.86 4.47 -8.97
N PHE A 13 -10.13 3.83 -8.07
CA PHE A 13 -8.89 4.41 -7.54
C PHE A 13 -7.79 4.53 -8.60
N ARG A 14 -7.69 3.55 -9.52
CA ARG A 14 -6.76 3.59 -10.64
C ARG A 14 -7.03 4.78 -11.55
N ILE A 15 -8.30 4.99 -11.91
CA ILE A 15 -8.73 6.13 -12.74
C ILE A 15 -8.42 7.46 -12.02
N PHE A 16 -8.73 7.56 -10.73
CA PHE A 16 -8.41 8.73 -9.92
C PHE A 16 -6.90 9.02 -9.87
N CYS A 17 -6.06 8.02 -9.66
CA CYS A 17 -4.61 8.23 -9.60
C CYS A 17 -4.02 8.67 -10.94
N GLN A 18 -4.57 8.18 -12.05
CA GLN A 18 -4.18 8.59 -13.40
C GLN A 18 -4.60 10.03 -13.71
N SER A 19 -5.84 10.42 -13.38
CA SER A 19 -6.32 11.79 -13.61
C SER A 19 -5.56 12.84 -12.79
N ARG A 20 -4.99 12.43 -11.64
CA ARG A 20 -4.10 13.24 -10.80
C ARG A 20 -2.65 13.33 -11.31
N GLY A 21 -2.29 12.62 -12.37
CA GLY A 21 -0.93 12.63 -12.92
C GLY A 21 0.12 12.10 -11.95
N LEU A 22 -0.23 11.13 -11.09
CA LEU A 22 0.74 10.55 -10.15
C LEU A 22 1.88 9.85 -10.91
N ALA A 23 3.10 9.94 -10.36
CA ALA A 23 4.27 9.31 -10.94
C ALA A 23 4.06 7.81 -11.17
N LYS A 24 4.57 7.29 -12.30
CA LYS A 24 4.43 5.88 -12.70
C LYS A 24 4.78 4.90 -11.59
N ARG A 25 5.90 5.16 -10.89
CA ARG A 25 6.36 4.33 -9.78
C ARG A 25 5.35 4.25 -8.62
N THR A 26 4.66 5.36 -8.34
CA THR A 26 3.62 5.42 -7.30
C THR A 26 2.40 4.58 -7.72
N LEU A 27 1.99 4.67 -8.99
CA LEU A 27 0.90 3.86 -9.55
C LEU A 27 1.20 2.36 -9.46
N GLU A 28 2.44 1.96 -9.79
CA GLU A 28 2.90 0.57 -9.66
C GLU A 28 2.80 0.08 -8.22
N ILE A 29 3.36 0.84 -7.26
CA ILE A 29 3.32 0.48 -5.83
C ILE A 29 1.88 0.36 -5.34
N TYR A 30 1.00 1.28 -5.74
CA TYR A 30 -0.39 1.27 -5.33
C TYR A 30 -1.14 0.06 -5.92
N GLY A 31 -1.01 -0.16 -7.23
CA GLY A 31 -1.63 -1.28 -7.92
C GLY A 31 -1.17 -2.63 -7.37
N GLU A 32 0.14 -2.81 -7.16
CA GLU A 32 0.70 -4.04 -6.59
C GLU A 32 0.19 -4.32 -5.17
N ALA A 33 0.13 -3.30 -4.32
CA ALA A 33 -0.35 -3.46 -2.95
C ALA A 33 -1.84 -3.84 -2.90
N ILE A 34 -2.67 -3.21 -3.73
CA ILE A 34 -4.11 -3.49 -3.78
C ILE A 34 -4.37 -4.85 -4.42
N LEU A 35 -3.65 -5.23 -5.47
CA LEU A 35 -3.78 -6.55 -6.11
C LEU A 35 -3.35 -7.68 -5.16
N GLU A 36 -2.32 -7.47 -4.35
CA GLU A 36 -1.92 -8.44 -3.33
C GLU A 36 -2.97 -8.58 -2.22
N LEU A 37 -3.57 -7.47 -1.79
CA LEU A 37 -4.71 -7.50 -0.86
C LEU A 37 -5.92 -8.23 -1.46
N GLU A 38 -6.25 -7.94 -2.72
CA GLU A 38 -7.35 -8.61 -3.44
C GLU A 38 -7.16 -10.13 -3.48
N ARG A 39 -5.96 -10.59 -3.85
CA ARG A 39 -5.65 -12.02 -3.84
C ARG A 39 -5.73 -12.63 -2.44
N PHE A 40 -5.30 -11.90 -1.42
CA PHE A 40 -5.37 -12.36 -0.03
C PHE A 40 -6.80 -12.52 0.47
N LEU A 41 -7.73 -11.66 0.03
CA LEU A 41 -9.14 -11.71 0.43
C LEU A 41 -9.98 -12.73 -0.36
N GLY A 42 -9.37 -13.41 -1.33
CA GLY A 42 -10.05 -14.44 -2.13
C GLY A 42 -10.41 -14.03 -3.55
N GLY A 43 -9.94 -12.87 -4.04
CA GLY A 43 -10.07 -12.46 -5.44
C GLY A 43 -10.91 -11.20 -5.68
N PRO A 44 -11.26 -10.91 -6.94
CA PRO A 44 -11.86 -9.63 -7.36
C PRO A 44 -13.24 -9.37 -6.76
N ASP A 45 -14.03 -10.42 -6.54
CA ASP A 45 -15.39 -10.34 -5.98
C ASP A 45 -15.40 -10.21 -4.45
N ALA A 46 -14.21 -10.19 -3.82
CA ALA A 46 -14.10 -9.99 -2.39
C ALA A 46 -14.72 -8.63 -1.97
N PRO A 47 -15.36 -8.57 -0.79
CA PRO A 47 -15.82 -7.30 -0.25
C PRO A 47 -14.63 -6.39 0.11
N LEU A 48 -14.91 -5.11 0.37
CA LEU A 48 -13.92 -4.21 0.94
C LEU A 48 -13.39 -4.74 2.28
N PRO A 49 -12.08 -4.56 2.57
CA PRO A 49 -11.43 -5.15 3.73
C PRO A 49 -11.94 -4.54 5.04
N SER A 50 -12.25 -5.37 6.02
CA SER A 50 -12.44 -4.94 7.42
C SER A 50 -11.11 -4.67 8.12
N ARG A 51 -11.17 -4.08 9.32
CA ARG A 51 -9.99 -3.88 10.17
C ARG A 51 -9.29 -5.20 10.50
N ALA A 52 -10.07 -6.25 10.78
CA ALA A 52 -9.53 -7.57 11.06
C ALA A 52 -8.81 -8.16 9.84
N ASP A 53 -9.33 -7.93 8.64
CA ASP A 53 -8.70 -8.40 7.40
C ASP A 53 -7.35 -7.73 7.17
N LEU A 54 -7.25 -6.43 7.43
CA LEU A 54 -6.00 -5.66 7.30
C LEU A 54 -4.95 -6.07 8.34
N GLN A 55 -5.37 -6.44 9.56
CA GLN A 55 -4.49 -7.00 10.57
C GLN A 55 -3.94 -8.37 10.12
N ARG A 56 -4.82 -9.27 9.63
CA ARG A 56 -4.40 -10.56 9.09
C ARG A 56 -3.50 -10.40 7.87
N PHE A 57 -3.81 -9.46 6.98
CA PHE A 57 -2.97 -9.15 5.82
C PHE A 57 -1.58 -8.65 6.23
N SER A 58 -1.50 -7.75 7.23
CA SER A 58 -0.21 -7.30 7.75
C SER A 58 0.61 -8.46 8.33
N ALA A 59 -0.03 -9.38 9.05
CA ALA A 59 0.64 -10.56 9.60
C ALA A 59 1.10 -11.51 8.47
N TYR A 60 0.24 -11.78 7.49
CA TYR A 60 0.56 -12.54 6.28
C TYR A 60 1.80 -11.99 5.56
N LEU A 61 1.86 -10.67 5.34
CA LEU A 61 3.00 -10.03 4.68
C LEU A 61 4.31 -10.18 5.48
N LEU A 62 4.23 -10.12 6.81
CA LEU A 62 5.41 -10.21 7.68
C LEU A 62 5.91 -11.65 7.86
N TYR A 63 5.00 -12.59 8.09
CA TYR A 63 5.38 -13.92 8.56
C TYR A 63 5.33 -14.97 7.46
N GLU A 64 4.29 -14.96 6.62
CA GLU A 64 4.16 -15.95 5.54
C GLU A 64 4.95 -15.53 4.30
N ARG A 65 4.90 -14.24 3.95
CA ARG A 65 5.67 -13.69 2.82
C ARG A 65 7.07 -13.23 3.21
N ASN A 66 7.39 -13.25 4.50
CA ASN A 66 8.69 -12.88 5.05
C ASN A 66 9.23 -11.54 4.51
N LEU A 67 8.33 -10.57 4.30
CA LEU A 67 8.72 -9.27 3.76
C LEU A 67 9.36 -8.41 4.86
N LYS A 68 10.32 -7.58 4.45
CA LYS A 68 10.93 -6.59 5.35
C LYS A 68 9.86 -5.63 5.88
N PRO A 69 9.93 -5.21 7.16
CA PRO A 69 8.99 -4.24 7.74
C PRO A 69 8.85 -2.95 6.93
N THR A 70 9.93 -2.49 6.29
CA THR A 70 9.93 -1.35 5.34
C THR A 70 8.95 -1.56 4.20
N THR A 71 8.97 -2.74 3.58
CA THR A 71 8.14 -3.08 2.43
C THR A 71 6.68 -3.20 2.85
N VAL A 72 6.43 -3.86 3.99
CA VAL A 72 5.07 -3.97 4.55
C VAL A 72 4.50 -2.59 4.87
N SER A 73 5.29 -1.70 5.48
CA SER A 73 4.85 -0.33 5.76
C SER A 73 4.52 0.45 4.49
N ILE A 74 5.27 0.29 3.40
CA ILE A 74 4.98 0.95 2.12
C ILE A 74 3.66 0.44 1.53
N LYS A 75 3.45 -0.89 1.50
CA LYS A 75 2.22 -1.51 1.01
C LYS A 75 1.00 -1.07 1.81
N LEU A 76 1.08 -1.08 3.14
CA LEU A 76 0.01 -0.61 4.00
C LEU A 76 -0.27 0.90 3.84
N ARG A 77 0.74 1.72 3.54
CA ARG A 77 0.54 3.15 3.25
C ARG A 77 -0.20 3.37 1.93
N ALA A 78 0.09 2.55 0.92
CA ALA A 78 -0.65 2.54 -0.34
C ALA A 78 -2.13 2.14 -0.11
N ILE A 79 -2.37 1.07 0.65
CA ILE A 79 -3.73 0.63 1.00
C ILE A 79 -4.48 1.71 1.80
N ARG A 80 -3.81 2.41 2.73
CA ARG A 80 -4.40 3.55 3.44
C ARG A 80 -4.79 4.66 2.48
N SER A 81 -3.96 4.98 1.49
CA SER A 81 -4.28 5.99 0.46
C SER A 81 -5.52 5.60 -0.34
N PHE A 82 -5.62 4.32 -0.71
CA PHE A 82 -6.78 3.77 -1.39
C PHE A 82 -8.05 3.89 -0.55
N LEU A 83 -8.04 3.46 0.72
CA LEU A 83 -9.21 3.55 1.59
C LEU A 83 -9.58 5.00 1.95
N ASN A 84 -8.60 5.91 2.04
CA ASN A 84 -8.87 7.34 2.18
C ASN A 84 -9.57 7.94 0.96
N PHE A 85 -9.22 7.47 -0.25
CA PHE A 85 -9.93 7.86 -1.46
C PHE A 85 -11.38 7.39 -1.39
N LEU A 86 -11.64 6.12 -1.06
CA LEU A 86 -13.01 5.60 -0.94
C LEU A 86 -13.84 6.37 0.08
N LEU A 87 -13.24 6.71 1.24
CA LEU A 87 -13.89 7.52 2.26
C LEU A 87 -14.24 8.92 1.74
N ARG A 88 -13.29 9.57 1.04
CA ARG A 88 -13.49 10.90 0.46
C ARG A 88 -14.61 10.93 -0.58
N GLU A 89 -14.73 9.87 -1.38
CA GLU A 89 -15.78 9.72 -2.40
C GLU A 89 -17.12 9.21 -1.82
N GLY A 90 -17.21 9.02 -0.50
CA GLY A 90 -18.43 8.56 0.18
C GLY A 90 -18.79 7.08 -0.10
N LEU A 91 -17.82 6.29 -0.56
CA LEU A 91 -18.01 4.86 -0.89
C LEU A 91 -17.89 3.95 0.34
N ILE A 92 -17.27 4.46 1.41
CA ILE A 92 -17.23 3.86 2.74
C ILE A 92 -17.51 4.95 3.77
N GLU A 93 -18.11 4.57 4.90
CA GLU A 93 -18.41 5.50 5.99
C GLU A 93 -17.19 5.77 6.89
N GLU A 94 -16.31 4.77 7.03
CA GLU A 94 -15.12 4.84 7.88
C GLU A 94 -13.94 4.16 7.21
N ASN A 95 -12.71 4.64 7.48
CA ASN A 95 -11.50 3.99 7.01
C ASN A 95 -11.03 2.89 7.99
N PRO A 96 -11.05 1.60 7.62
CA PRO A 96 -10.65 0.49 8.51
C PRO A 96 -9.16 0.49 8.89
N MET A 97 -8.32 1.27 8.20
CA MET A 97 -6.91 1.52 8.55
C MET A 97 -6.72 2.58 9.65
N HIS A 98 -7.78 3.30 10.05
CA HIS A 98 -7.67 4.32 11.08
C HIS A 98 -7.25 3.70 12.42
N GLY A 99 -6.21 4.27 13.04
CA GLY A 99 -5.63 3.73 14.28
C GLY A 99 -4.93 2.36 14.16
N LEU A 100 -4.75 1.81 12.94
CA LEU A 100 -4.00 0.57 12.76
C LEU A 100 -2.48 0.86 12.79
N PRO A 101 -1.72 0.27 13.73
CA PRO A 101 -0.29 0.51 13.83
C PRO A 101 0.42 -0.11 12.62
N LEU A 102 1.22 0.70 11.92
CA LEU A 102 2.10 0.19 10.87
C LEU A 102 3.30 -0.50 11.52
N PRO A 103 3.84 -1.59 10.92
CA PRO A 103 5.04 -2.24 11.41
C PRO A 103 6.16 -1.22 11.60
N LYS A 104 6.79 -1.24 12.78
CA LYS A 104 7.90 -0.33 13.08
C LYS A 104 9.04 -0.61 12.11
N VAL A 105 9.30 0.35 11.24
CA VAL A 105 10.48 0.34 10.38
C VAL A 105 11.68 0.74 11.23
N PRO A 106 12.67 -0.13 11.48
CA PRO A 106 13.90 0.30 12.11
C PRO A 106 14.52 1.38 11.21
N LYS A 107 14.82 2.55 11.78
CA LYS A 107 15.44 3.67 11.06
C LYS A 107 16.80 3.20 10.54
N LYS A 108 16.87 2.73 9.29
CA LYS A 108 18.11 2.75 8.54
C LYS A 108 18.33 4.20 8.16
N PHE A 109 19.20 4.88 8.92
CA PHE A 109 19.76 6.13 8.45
C PHE A 109 20.25 5.91 7.01
N PRO A 110 19.96 6.83 6.06
CA PRO A 110 20.66 6.80 4.80
C PRO A 110 22.15 6.77 5.15
N ARG A 111 22.89 5.79 4.63
CA ARG A 111 24.35 5.82 4.71
C ARG A 111 24.73 7.12 4.00
N ILE A 112 25.09 8.13 4.78
CA ILE A 112 25.69 9.34 4.25
C ILE A 112 26.90 8.82 3.47
N LEU A 113 26.94 9.07 2.16
CA LEU A 113 28.10 8.71 1.36
C LEU A 113 29.31 9.34 2.05
N THR A 114 30.28 8.54 2.49
CA THR A 114 31.52 9.10 3.03
C THR A 114 32.23 9.85 1.90
N PRO A 115 33.07 10.85 2.21
CA PRO A 115 33.86 11.54 1.18
C PRO A 115 34.59 10.59 0.22
N ASP A 116 35.01 9.42 0.72
CA ASP A 116 35.65 8.37 -0.08
C ASP A 116 34.74 7.78 -1.17
N GLN A 117 33.43 7.63 -0.90
CA GLN A 117 32.47 7.12 -1.89
C GLN A 117 32.18 8.15 -2.99
N VAL A 118 32.30 9.45 -2.67
CA VAL A 118 32.20 10.53 -3.68
C VAL A 118 33.45 10.57 -4.56
N ALA A 119 34.64 10.37 -3.98
CA ALA A 119 35.90 10.33 -4.72
C ALA A 119 36.04 9.11 -5.66
N ALA A 120 35.28 8.03 -5.42
CA ALA A 120 35.22 6.87 -6.31
C ALA A 120 34.32 7.11 -7.53
N LEU A 121 33.28 7.94 -7.42
CA LEU A 121 32.37 8.26 -8.53
C LEU A 121 32.94 9.29 -9.51
N LEU A 122 33.87 10.15 -9.07
CA LEU A 122 34.53 11.17 -9.90
C LEU A 122 35.76 10.64 -10.67
N ARG A 123 36.09 9.35 -10.53
CA ARG A 123 37.22 8.69 -11.21
C ARG A 123 36.76 7.65 -12.24
N ALA A 124 35.54 7.78 -12.75
CA ALA A 124 34.98 6.98 -13.83
C ALA A 124 34.67 7.86 -15.05
#